data_AF-A0A8H4XRY6-F1
#
_entry.id   AF-A0A8H4XRY6-F1
#
_cell.length_a   1.000
_cell.length_b   1.000
_cell.length_c   1.000
_cell.angle_alpha   90.00
_cell.angle_beta   90.00
_cell.angle_gamma   90.00
#
_symmetry.space_group_name_H-M   'P 1'
#
loop_
_entity.id
_entity.type
_entity.pdbx_description
1 polymer ?
#
loop_
_entity_poly.entity_id
_entity_poly.type
_entity_poly.pdbx_seq_one_letter_code
_entity_poly.pdbx_strand_id
1 'polypeptide(L)'
;MTTNSPESLDKALIRPGRVDMHIAFELPSKIDMQELFLSMYRDDTAEVAHGSELANTNEEAEKKDDLQLKSFANKFAESMPERKFSLAALQGFLLQYKRSPEGACDKAAEWAAITLQKMAEEEDEE
;
A
#
# COMPACT_ATOMS: atom_id res chain seq x y z
N MET A 1 -15.13 16.35 -5.56
CA MET A 1 -15.95 15.41 -6.35
C MET A 1 -15.09 14.20 -6.65
N THR A 2 -15.65 12.98 -6.62
CA THR A 2 -14.97 11.74 -7.00
C THR A 2 -15.86 10.94 -7.94
N THR A 3 -15.29 10.20 -8.88
CA THR A 3 -16.01 9.32 -9.79
C THR A 3 -15.07 8.21 -10.27
N ASN A 4 -15.61 7.01 -10.48
CA ASN A 4 -14.88 5.91 -11.13
C ASN A 4 -14.99 5.97 -12.66
N SER A 5 -15.93 6.76 -13.19
CA SER A 5 -16.20 6.92 -14.62
C SER A 5 -16.24 8.40 -14.97
N PRO A 6 -15.09 9.08 -15.09
CA PRO A 6 -15.03 10.49 -15.46
C PRO A 6 -15.55 10.75 -16.88
N GLU A 7 -15.42 9.80 -17.79
CA GLU A 7 -15.86 9.88 -19.18
C GLU A 7 -17.39 9.91 -19.36
N SER A 8 -18.14 9.39 -18.38
CA SER A 8 -19.62 9.43 -18.41
C SER A 8 -20.20 10.72 -17.82
N LEU A 9 -19.35 11.65 -17.33
CA LEU A 9 -19.83 12.91 -16.75
C LEU A 9 -20.25 13.92 -17.82
N ASP A 10 -21.32 14.65 -17.53
CA ASP A 10 -21.77 15.76 -18.36
C ASP A 10 -20.71 16.88 -18.39
N LYS A 11 -20.42 17.40 -19.59
CA LYS A 11 -19.50 18.53 -19.82
C LYS A 11 -19.85 19.78 -19.01
N ALA A 12 -21.13 19.99 -18.69
CA ALA A 12 -21.57 21.10 -17.86
C ALA A 12 -21.09 21.00 -16.41
N LEU A 13 -20.84 19.78 -15.91
CA LEU A 13 -20.35 19.52 -14.55
C LEU A 13 -18.84 19.73 -14.42
N ILE A 14 -18.07 19.46 -15.49
CA ILE A 14 -16.60 19.52 -15.47
C ILE A 14 -16.01 20.80 -16.10
N ARG A 15 -16.86 21.73 -16.57
CA ARG A 15 -16.39 22.99 -17.16
C ARG A 15 -15.71 23.91 -16.12
N PRO A 16 -14.82 24.83 -16.55
CA PRO A 16 -14.18 25.80 -15.67
C PRO A 16 -15.18 26.58 -14.79
N GLY A 17 -14.84 26.77 -13.52
CA GLY A 17 -15.70 27.38 -12.50
C GLY A 17 -16.64 26.40 -11.78
N ARG A 18 -16.65 25.11 -12.17
CA ARG A 18 -17.30 24.02 -11.43
C ARG A 18 -16.27 23.02 -10.92
N VAL A 19 -15.43 22.50 -11.81
CA VAL A 19 -14.30 21.61 -11.47
C VAL A 19 -13.06 22.14 -12.18
N ASP A 20 -12.14 22.69 -11.41
CA ASP A 20 -10.95 23.35 -11.95
C ASP A 20 -9.70 22.47 -11.93
N MET A 21 -9.72 21.35 -11.19
CA MET A 21 -8.62 20.40 -11.09
C MET A 21 -9.13 18.96 -11.17
N HIS A 22 -8.47 18.15 -12.00
CA HIS A 22 -8.75 16.73 -12.16
C HIS A 22 -7.49 15.95 -11.79
N ILE A 23 -7.63 14.98 -10.88
CA ILE A 23 -6.56 14.08 -10.46
C ILE A 23 -7.06 12.66 -10.71
N ALA A 24 -6.32 11.90 -11.52
CA ALA A 24 -6.58 10.49 -11.71
C ALA A 24 -5.98 9.70 -10.55
N PHE A 25 -6.79 8.86 -9.91
CA PHE A 25 -6.33 7.89 -8.92
C PHE A 25 -6.23 6.54 -9.62
N GLU A 26 -5.00 6.13 -9.89
CA GLU A 26 -4.71 4.85 -10.55
C GLU A 26 -4.44 3.75 -9.52
N LEU A 27 -4.42 2.50 -9.97
CA LEU A 27 -3.95 1.38 -9.14
C LEU A 27 -2.47 1.59 -8.75
N PRO A 28 -1.98 1.09 -7.62
CA PRO A 28 -0.64 1.35 -7.09
C PRO A 28 0.47 0.87 -8.02
N SER A 29 1.47 1.73 -8.21
CA SER A 29 2.77 1.38 -8.75
C SER A 29 3.62 0.62 -7.72
N LYS A 30 4.79 0.12 -8.12
CA LYS A 30 5.74 -0.49 -7.18
C LYS A 30 6.17 0.48 -6.08
N ILE A 31 6.35 1.75 -6.42
CA ILE A 31 6.73 2.79 -5.46
C ILE A 31 5.61 2.96 -4.43
N ASP A 32 4.36 3.02 -4.88
CA ASP A 32 3.21 3.15 -3.98
C ASP A 32 3.09 1.93 -3.04
N MET A 33 3.38 0.73 -3.54
CA MET A 33 3.41 -0.49 -2.71
C MET A 33 4.53 -0.46 -1.66
N GLN A 34 5.70 0.09 -2.01
CA GLN A 34 6.81 0.28 -1.06
C GLN A 34 6.43 1.28 0.03
N GLU A 35 5.90 2.44 -0.35
CA GLU A 35 5.48 3.49 0.58
C GLU A 35 4.34 3.01 1.50
N LEU A 36 3.37 2.27 0.96
CA LEU A 36 2.31 1.64 1.77
C LEU A 36 2.92 0.70 2.82
N PHE A 37 3.86 -0.16 2.42
CA PHE A 37 4.53 -1.09 3.32
C PHE A 37 5.31 -0.34 4.41
N LEU A 38 6.10 0.66 4.03
CA LEU A 38 6.86 1.49 4.96
C LEU A 38 5.94 2.21 5.94
N SER A 39 4.89 2.86 5.45
CA SER A 39 3.92 3.57 6.26
C SER A 39 3.23 2.65 7.27
N MET A 40 2.96 1.40 6.89
CA MET A 40 2.25 0.46 7.75
C MET A 40 3.13 -0.04 8.92
N TYR A 41 4.41 -0.30 8.65
CA TYR A 41 5.30 -0.95 9.61
C TYR A 41 6.23 0.01 10.36
N ARG A 42 6.35 1.28 9.94
CA ARG A 42 7.12 2.31 10.66
C ARG A 42 6.55 2.64 12.04
N ASP A 43 5.24 2.59 12.21
CA ASP A 43 4.59 2.96 13.47
C ASP A 43 4.44 1.78 14.44
N ASP A 44 4.32 0.54 13.95
CA ASP A 44 4.24 -0.66 14.82
C ASP A 44 5.56 -0.93 15.56
N THR A 45 6.69 -0.42 15.07
CA THR A 45 7.97 -0.44 15.81
C THR A 45 7.99 0.54 16.99
N ALA A 46 7.07 1.52 17.03
CA ALA A 46 7.02 2.56 18.06
C ALA A 46 6.00 2.29 19.18
N GLU A 47 5.01 1.41 18.99
CA GLU A 47 3.97 1.15 20.01
C GLU A 47 4.47 0.41 21.28
N VAL A 48 5.74 0.01 21.33
CA VAL A 48 6.39 -0.50 22.56
C VAL A 48 6.94 0.64 23.44
N ALA A 49 6.84 1.91 23.01
CA ALA A 49 7.48 3.05 23.69
C ALA A 49 6.51 4.11 24.25
N HIS A 50 5.22 3.81 24.45
CA HIS A 50 4.36 4.66 25.29
C HIS A 50 4.54 4.32 26.78
N GLY A 51 5.71 4.69 27.27
CA GLY A 51 6.11 4.54 28.66
C GLY A 51 7.54 4.99 28.97
N SER A 52 8.14 5.92 28.23
CA SER A 52 9.26 6.72 28.73
C SER A 52 9.50 7.94 27.85
N GLU A 53 9.02 9.10 28.29
CA GLU A 53 9.77 10.34 28.05
C GLU A 53 11.18 10.14 28.62
N LEU A 54 12.22 10.54 27.88
CA LEU A 54 13.66 10.39 28.13
C LEU A 54 14.30 9.07 27.67
N ALA A 55 15.00 9.11 26.52
CA ALA A 55 16.32 8.48 26.38
C ALA A 55 17.01 8.90 25.06
N ASN A 56 18.05 9.72 25.17
CA ASN A 56 19.17 9.65 24.24
C ASN A 56 19.71 8.21 24.28
N THR A 57 19.83 7.51 23.15
CA THR A 57 20.95 6.58 22.81
C THR A 57 20.65 5.80 21.51
N ASN A 58 21.60 5.90 20.57
CA ASN A 58 21.85 4.96 19.45
C ASN A 58 21.12 5.17 18.10
N GLU A 59 21.41 6.28 17.42
CA GLU A 59 21.04 6.53 16.01
C GLU A 59 21.40 5.38 15.04
N GLU A 60 22.41 4.55 15.37
CA GLU A 60 22.85 3.44 14.53
C GLU A 60 21.92 2.21 14.57
N ALA A 61 21.16 2.02 15.66
CA ALA A 61 20.20 0.91 15.78
C ALA A 61 18.91 1.24 15.01
N GLU A 62 18.38 2.45 15.18
CA GLU A 62 17.20 2.92 14.44
C GLU A 62 17.45 2.96 12.91
N LYS A 63 18.68 3.34 12.49
CA LYS A 63 19.06 3.28 11.07
C LYS A 63 19.10 1.86 10.52
N LYS A 64 19.51 0.85 11.31
CA LYS A 64 19.54 -0.55 10.86
C LYS A 64 18.14 -1.12 10.68
N ASP A 65 17.23 -0.82 11.60
CA ASP A 65 15.85 -1.27 11.52
C ASP A 65 15.10 -0.60 10.35
N ASP A 66 15.32 0.69 10.10
CA ASP A 66 14.75 1.38 8.92
C ASP A 66 15.33 0.85 7.60
N LEU A 67 16.61 0.48 7.55
CA LEU A 67 17.23 -0.15 6.37
C LEU A 67 16.66 -1.56 6.12
N GLN A 68 16.49 -2.37 7.17
CA GLN A 68 15.85 -3.68 7.08
C GLN A 68 14.41 -3.53 6.57
N LEU A 69 13.65 -2.59 7.12
CA LEU A 69 12.28 -2.36 6.70
C LEU A 69 12.17 -1.91 5.23
N LYS A 70 13.07 -1.03 4.79
CA LYS A 70 13.19 -0.66 3.37
C LYS A 70 13.53 -1.84 2.47
N SER A 71 14.38 -2.76 2.94
CA SER A 71 14.68 -3.98 2.17
C SER A 71 13.46 -4.88 2.02
N PHE A 72 12.65 -5.03 3.07
CA PHE A 72 11.38 -5.76 3.02
C PHE A 72 10.36 -5.07 2.12
N ALA A 73 10.23 -3.75 2.18
CA ALA A 73 9.35 -3.00 1.29
C ALA A 73 9.70 -3.23 -0.20
N ASN A 74 10.99 -3.24 -0.54
CA ASN A 74 11.45 -3.56 -1.89
C ASN A 74 11.09 -5.00 -2.28
N LYS A 75 11.40 -5.98 -1.42
CA LYS A 75 11.07 -7.40 -1.66
C LYS A 75 9.56 -7.60 -1.86
N PHE A 76 8.74 -6.96 -1.03
CA PHE A 76 7.29 -6.97 -1.15
C PHE A 76 6.84 -6.42 -2.51
N ALA A 77 7.28 -5.21 -2.88
CA ALA A 77 6.87 -4.60 -4.15
C ALA A 77 7.38 -5.34 -5.39
N GLU A 78 8.53 -6.05 -5.31
CA GLU A 78 9.03 -6.90 -6.38
C GLU A 78 8.22 -8.19 -6.54
N SER A 79 7.72 -8.74 -5.43
CA SER A 79 6.90 -9.97 -5.42
C SER A 79 5.48 -9.76 -5.94
N MET A 80 5.06 -8.50 -6.09
CA MET A 80 3.69 -8.12 -6.43
C MET A 80 3.59 -7.57 -7.86
N PRO A 81 2.53 -7.92 -8.62
CA PRO A 81 2.29 -7.34 -9.93
C PRO A 81 1.85 -5.87 -9.81
N GLU A 82 2.43 -5.02 -10.65
CA GLU A 82 2.12 -3.59 -10.68
C GLU A 82 0.74 -3.32 -11.29
N ARG A 83 0.02 -2.30 -10.79
CA ARG A 83 -1.28 -1.85 -11.32
C ARG A 83 -2.34 -2.95 -11.40
N LYS A 84 -2.33 -3.91 -10.46
CA LYS A 84 -3.31 -5.02 -10.41
C LYS A 84 -4.23 -5.03 -9.19
N PHE A 85 -3.79 -4.48 -8.06
CA PHE A 85 -4.56 -4.49 -6.81
C PHE A 85 -4.83 -3.08 -6.32
N SER A 86 -5.94 -2.82 -5.64
CA SER A 86 -6.16 -1.50 -5.01
C SER A 86 -5.33 -1.33 -3.74
N LEU A 87 -5.08 -0.08 -3.31
CA LEU A 87 -4.42 0.19 -2.02
C LEU A 87 -5.14 -0.49 -0.86
N ALA A 88 -6.48 -0.49 -0.87
CA ALA A 88 -7.29 -1.12 0.17
C ALA A 88 -7.10 -2.65 0.22
N ALA A 89 -6.98 -3.32 -0.92
CA ALA A 89 -6.73 -4.75 -0.97
C ALA A 89 -5.34 -5.08 -0.42
N LEU A 90 -4.31 -4.34 -0.83
CA LEU A 90 -2.95 -4.49 -0.33
C LEU A 90 -2.87 -4.22 1.18
N GLN A 91 -3.49 -3.15 1.66
CA GLN A 91 -3.54 -2.82 3.07
C GLN A 91 -4.28 -3.91 3.86
N GLY A 92 -5.38 -4.45 3.33
CA GLY A 92 -6.12 -5.56 3.93
C GLY A 92 -5.26 -6.82 4.07
N PHE A 93 -4.41 -7.12 3.09
CA PHE A 93 -3.41 -8.18 3.19
C PHE A 93 -2.37 -7.89 4.28
N LEU A 94 -1.77 -6.70 4.29
CA LEU A 94 -0.75 -6.32 5.28
C LEU A 94 -1.28 -6.31 6.72
N LEU A 95 -2.57 -6.01 6.92
CA LEU A 95 -3.23 -6.08 8.23
C LEU A 95 -3.21 -7.50 8.84
N GLN A 96 -3.16 -8.56 8.02
CA GLN A 96 -3.05 -9.95 8.50
C GLN A 96 -1.66 -10.24 9.10
N TYR A 97 -0.66 -9.42 8.75
CA TYR A 97 0.73 -9.55 9.16
C TYR A 97 1.21 -8.32 9.92
N LYS A 98 0.34 -7.71 10.74
CA LYS A 98 0.59 -6.41 11.43
C LYS A 98 1.96 -6.33 12.13
N ARG A 99 2.45 -7.43 12.71
CA ARG A 99 3.73 -7.49 13.44
C ARG A 99 4.83 -8.31 12.75
N SER A 100 4.62 -8.71 11.50
CA SER A 100 5.54 -9.58 10.78
C SER A 100 5.75 -9.09 9.34
N PRO A 101 6.61 -8.07 9.14
CA PRO A 101 6.94 -7.58 7.79
C PRO A 101 7.59 -8.67 6.92
N GLU A 102 8.41 -9.53 7.52
CA GLU A 102 9.03 -10.67 6.84
C GLU A 102 7.96 -11.68 6.36
N GLY A 103 7.02 -12.06 7.23
CA GLY A 103 5.94 -12.98 6.88
C GLY A 103 5.01 -12.44 5.79
N ALA A 104 4.80 -11.13 5.77
CA ALA A 104 4.07 -10.47 4.69
C ALA A 104 4.80 -10.62 3.35
N CYS A 105 6.13 -10.43 3.32
CA CYS A 105 6.91 -10.58 2.09
C CYS A 105 6.92 -12.01 1.56
N ASP A 106 7.02 -13.00 2.44
CA ASP A 106 7.11 -14.40 2.03
C ASP A 106 5.79 -14.93 1.46
N LYS A 107 4.65 -14.42 1.95
CA LYS A 107 3.32 -14.82 1.47
C LYS A 107 2.72 -13.89 0.41
N ALA A 108 3.35 -12.75 0.13
CA ALA A 108 2.86 -11.77 -0.84
C ALA A 108 2.66 -12.37 -2.24
N ALA A 109 3.65 -13.11 -2.74
CA ALA A 109 3.58 -13.73 -4.07
C ALA A 109 2.44 -14.77 -4.17
N GLU A 110 2.27 -15.60 -3.13
CA GLU A 110 1.19 -16.59 -3.08
C GLU A 110 -0.17 -15.91 -3.02
N TRP A 111 -0.32 -14.90 -2.16
CA TRP A 111 -1.55 -14.13 -2.04
C TRP A 111 -1.91 -13.42 -3.35
N ALA A 112 -0.93 -12.82 -4.04
CA ALA A 112 -1.13 -12.18 -5.32
C ALA A 112 -1.65 -13.18 -6.36
N ALA A 113 -1.04 -14.35 -6.48
CA ALA A 113 -1.48 -15.37 -7.42
C ALA A 113 -2.92 -15.83 -7.15
N ILE A 114 -3.25 -16.13 -5.89
CA ILE A 114 -4.59 -16.57 -5.49
C ILE A 114 -5.63 -15.47 -5.74
N THR A 115 -5.33 -14.24 -5.37
CA THR A 115 -6.28 -13.12 -5.49
C THR A 115 -6.51 -12.78 -6.96
N LEU A 116 -5.47 -12.80 -7.79
CA LEU A 116 -5.58 -12.51 -9.21
C LEU A 116 -6.34 -13.61 -9.95
N GLN A 117 -6.20 -14.87 -9.54
CA GLN A 117 -7.02 -15.96 -10.06
C GLN A 117 -8.49 -15.78 -9.71
N LYS A 118 -8.82 -15.47 -8.45
CA LYS A 118 -10.21 -15.22 -8.03
C LYS A 118 -10.85 -14.04 -8.76
N MET A 119 -10.10 -12.94 -8.94
CA MET A 119 -10.58 -11.78 -9.68
C MET A 119 -10.86 -12.11 -11.15
N ALA A 120 -10.05 -12.96 -11.78
CA ALA A 120 -10.29 -13.41 -13.15
C ALA A 120 -11.52 -14.32 -13.26
N GLU A 121 -11.71 -15.23 -12.29
CA GLU A 121 -12.90 -16.10 -12.23
C GLU A 121 -14.19 -15.28 -12.03
N GLU A 122 -14.16 -14.23 -11.21
CA GLU A 122 -15.28 -13.31 -11.00
C GLU A 122 -15.57 -12.43 -12.24
N GLU A 123 -14.54 -11.98 -12.97
CA GLU A 123 -14.70 -11.22 -14.22
C GLU A 123 -15.30 -12.07 -15.36
N ASP A 124 -15.05 -13.38 -15.40
CA ASP A 124 -15.63 -14.30 -16.40
C ASP A 124 -17.11 -14.63 -16.12
N GLU A 125 -17.59 -14.38 -14.89
CA GLU A 125 -18.97 -14.62 -14.47
C GLU A 125 -19.93 -13.42 -14.68
N GLU A 126 -19.41 -12.21 -14.95
CA GLU A 126 -20.17 -10.97 -15.23
C GLU A 126 -20.42 -10.70 -16.73
#